data_AF-Q648C3-F1
#
_entry.id   AF-Q648C3-F1
#
_cell.length_a   1.000
_cell.length_b   1.000
_cell.length_c   1.000
_cell.angle_alpha   90.00
_cell.angle_beta   90.00
_cell.angle_gamma   90.00
#
_symmetry.space_group_name_H-M   'P 1'
#
loop_
_entity.id
_entity.type
_entity.pdbx_description
1 polymer ?
#
loop_
_entity_poly.entity_id
_entity_poly.type
_entity_poly.pdbx_seq_one_letter_code
_entity_poly.pdbx_strand_id
1 'polypeptide(L)'
;MLMQLNEMLDAIISKEVYKEVKVECKLPYHPFELVKDIVEKIKTDNGFGKGYKDELSKQLQKQGYENLEVIGIDSCSNCLVVRYTAYYTGRKEHPEIHLKTLLSLYEGQGNDIHDPDVFDEIVEKARQNLGEKIKNHNEERLDHFATLFKEAIDNDLVIG
;
A
#
# COMPACT_ATOMS: atom_id res chain seq x y z
N MET A 1 -3.10 14.03 15.71
CA MET A 1 -4.40 13.33 15.69
C MET A 1 -4.69 12.75 14.32
N LEU A 2 -5.19 13.50 13.32
CA LEU A 2 -5.57 12.92 12.01
C LEU A 2 -4.44 12.17 11.24
N MET A 3 -3.21 12.70 11.29
CA MET A 3 -2.06 12.06 10.63
C MET A 3 -1.64 10.75 11.34
N GLN A 4 -1.67 10.75 12.68
CA GLN A 4 -1.35 9.58 13.50
C GLN A 4 -2.40 8.47 13.36
N LEU A 5 -3.70 8.84 13.31
CA LEU A 5 -4.79 7.90 13.06
C LEU A 5 -4.62 7.20 11.71
N ASN A 6 -4.33 7.96 10.64
CA ASN A 6 -4.14 7.36 9.32
C ASN A 6 -2.96 6.39 9.27
N GLU A 7 -1.82 6.76 9.86
CA GLU A 7 -0.63 5.91 9.94
C GLU A 7 -0.90 4.62 10.72
N MET A 8 -1.60 4.71 11.85
CA MET A 8 -1.98 3.56 12.67
C MET A 8 -2.91 2.60 11.91
N LEU A 9 -3.98 3.12 11.29
CA LEU A 9 -4.93 2.31 10.54
C LEU A 9 -4.26 1.69 9.30
N ASP A 10 -3.36 2.42 8.62
CA ASP A 10 -2.55 1.87 7.53
C ASP A 10 -1.64 0.73 7.98
N ALA A 11 -1.06 0.81 9.18
CA ALA A 11 -0.22 -0.27 9.71
C ALA A 11 -1.03 -1.56 9.99
N ILE A 12 -2.27 -1.44 10.44
CA ILE A 12 -3.18 -2.58 10.67
C ILE A 12 -3.58 -3.22 9.34
N ILE A 13 -3.99 -2.41 8.36
CA ILE A 13 -4.33 -2.90 7.01
C ILE A 13 -3.09 -3.55 6.37
N SER A 14 -1.91 -2.93 6.52
CA SER A 14 -0.60 -3.47 6.10
C SER A 14 -0.33 -4.88 6.60
N LYS A 15 -0.59 -5.17 7.87
CA LYS A 15 -0.32 -6.49 8.47
C LYS A 15 -1.25 -7.59 7.97
N GLU A 16 -2.51 -7.26 7.67
CA GLU A 16 -3.58 -8.24 7.44
C GLU A 16 -3.94 -8.41 5.96
N VAL A 17 -3.93 -7.31 5.19
CA VAL A 17 -4.33 -7.30 3.78
C VAL A 17 -3.17 -7.46 2.84
N TYR A 18 -2.08 -6.76 3.12
CA TYR A 18 -0.93 -6.73 2.24
C TYR A 18 -0.05 -7.93 2.54
N LYS A 19 -0.51 -9.11 2.11
CA LYS A 19 0.41 -10.21 1.83
C LYS A 19 1.36 -9.72 0.74
N GLU A 20 2.66 -9.82 0.95
CA GLU A 20 3.65 -9.43 -0.05
C GLU A 20 3.40 -10.18 -1.35
N VAL A 21 2.76 -9.51 -2.32
CA VAL A 21 2.64 -10.01 -3.68
C VAL A 21 3.67 -9.27 -4.50
N LYS A 22 4.69 -10.00 -4.91
CA LYS A 22 5.72 -9.51 -5.83
C LYS A 22 5.10 -9.33 -7.21
N VAL A 23 4.80 -8.09 -7.60
CA VAL A 23 4.27 -7.76 -8.92
C VAL A 23 5.41 -7.26 -9.80
N GLU A 24 5.53 -7.82 -11.00
CA GLU A 24 6.51 -7.38 -12.00
C GLU A 24 5.85 -6.44 -13.02
N CYS A 25 6.50 -5.32 -13.34
CA CYS A 25 6.05 -4.42 -14.39
C CYS A 25 7.23 -3.85 -15.19
N LYS A 26 6.93 -3.35 -16.40
CA LYS A 26 7.89 -2.59 -17.21
C LYS A 26 7.70 -1.10 -16.95
N LEU A 27 8.73 -0.44 -16.43
CA LEU A 27 8.75 1.01 -16.28
C LEU A 27 9.61 1.62 -17.39
N PRO A 28 9.09 2.60 -18.16
CA PRO A 28 9.92 3.41 -19.03
C PRO A 28 11.02 4.07 -18.22
N TYR A 29 12.26 3.95 -18.69
CA TYR A 29 13.43 4.52 -18.02
C TYR A 29 14.12 5.47 -18.98
N HIS A 30 14.46 6.66 -18.49
CA HIS A 30 14.95 7.71 -19.36
C HIS A 30 16.33 7.30 -19.93
N PRO A 31 16.49 7.19 -21.26
CA PRO A 31 17.68 6.57 -21.88
C PRO A 31 18.98 7.38 -21.79
N PHE A 32 19.01 8.54 -21.12
CA PHE A 32 20.21 9.37 -21.03
C PHE A 32 21.27 8.85 -20.05
N GLU A 33 20.96 7.81 -19.25
CA GLU A 33 21.91 7.25 -18.26
C GLU A 33 22.49 5.87 -18.65
N LEU A 34 21.91 5.17 -19.62
CA LEU A 34 22.41 3.87 -20.07
C LEU A 34 23.16 4.02 -21.40
N VAL A 35 24.43 4.43 -21.30
CA VAL A 35 25.35 4.47 -22.46
C VAL A 35 25.41 3.08 -23.11
N LYS A 36 25.45 2.99 -24.45
CA LYS A 36 25.47 1.71 -25.20
C LYS A 36 26.47 0.69 -24.64
N ASP A 37 27.65 1.16 -24.25
CA ASP A 37 28.72 0.32 -23.69
C ASP A 37 28.31 -0.33 -22.36
N ILE A 38 27.53 0.36 -21.53
CA ILE A 38 26.99 -0.18 -20.27
C ILE A 38 25.94 -1.25 -20.57
N VAL A 39 25.08 -1.04 -21.58
CA VAL A 39 24.08 -2.01 -22.02
C VAL A 39 24.72 -3.30 -22.51
N GLU A 40 25.75 -3.20 -23.35
CA GLU A 40 26.48 -4.37 -23.83
C GLU A 40 27.18 -5.11 -22.68
N LYS A 41 27.75 -4.37 -21.72
CA LYS A 41 28.40 -4.95 -20.54
C LYS A 41 27.40 -5.64 -19.61
N ILE A 42 26.20 -5.10 -19.43
CA ILE A 42 25.11 -5.74 -18.67
C ILE A 42 24.71 -7.09 -19.32
N LYS A 43 24.71 -7.16 -20.66
CA LYS A 43 24.32 -8.39 -21.39
C LYS A 43 25.40 -9.45 -21.41
N THR A 44 26.67 -9.04 -21.41
CA THR A 44 27.82 -9.94 -21.63
C THR A 44 28.51 -10.34 -20.33
N ASP A 45 28.43 -9.52 -19.28
CA ASP A 45 29.01 -9.77 -17.96
C ASP A 45 27.89 -9.88 -16.92
N ASN A 46 27.55 -11.13 -16.57
CA ASN A 46 26.52 -11.44 -15.57
C ASN A 46 26.82 -10.86 -14.19
N GLY A 47 28.09 -10.72 -13.81
CA GLY A 47 28.50 -10.15 -12.53
C GLY A 47 28.27 -8.64 -12.50
N PHE A 48 28.70 -7.95 -13.56
CA PHE A 48 28.43 -6.54 -13.77
C PHE A 48 26.92 -6.24 -13.85
N GLY A 49 26.18 -7.05 -14.62
CA GLY A 49 24.74 -6.89 -14.80
C GLY A 49 23.95 -7.09 -13.49
N LYS A 50 24.38 -7.99 -12.61
CA LYS A 50 23.77 -8.14 -11.29
C LYS A 50 24.06 -6.93 -10.39
N GLY A 51 25.33 -6.54 -10.26
CA GLY A 51 25.73 -5.40 -9.43
C GLY A 51 25.09 -4.08 -9.86
N TYR A 52 24.94 -3.88 -11.17
CA TYR A 52 24.31 -2.67 -11.72
C TYR A 52 22.81 -2.58 -11.38
N LYS A 53 22.08 -3.70 -11.43
CA LYS A 53 20.67 -3.75 -11.03
C LYS A 53 20.46 -3.50 -9.54
N ASP A 54 21.35 -4.04 -8.70
CA ASP A 54 21.30 -3.83 -7.25
C ASP A 54 21.54 -2.35 -6.90
N GLU A 55 22.49 -1.69 -7.59
CA GLU A 55 22.77 -0.27 -7.40
C GLU A 55 21.59 0.62 -7.83
N LEU A 56 21.00 0.35 -9.00
CA LEU A 56 19.79 1.05 -9.45
C LEU A 56 18.61 0.87 -8.48
N SER A 57 18.42 -0.35 -7.96
CA SER A 57 17.38 -0.63 -6.97
C SER A 57 17.58 0.23 -5.71
N LYS A 58 18.80 0.30 -5.18
CA LYS A 58 19.12 1.13 -4.01
C LYS A 58 18.90 2.62 -4.26
N GLN A 59 19.21 3.11 -5.46
CA GLN A 59 18.99 4.51 -5.82
C GLN A 59 17.50 4.84 -5.85
N LEU A 60 16.68 3.98 -6.45
CA LEU A 60 15.22 4.15 -6.48
C LEU A 60 14.61 4.04 -5.07
N GLN A 61 15.11 3.13 -4.24
CA GLN A 61 14.67 3.00 -2.84
C GLN A 61 14.98 4.28 -2.04
N LYS A 62 16.16 4.88 -2.21
CA LYS A 62 16.51 6.18 -1.59
C LYS A 62 15.63 7.35 -2.05
N GLN A 63 14.97 7.23 -3.20
CA GLN A 63 14.04 8.23 -3.73
C GLN A 63 12.59 8.03 -3.26
N GLY A 64 12.33 7.06 -2.37
CA GLY A 64 11.00 6.80 -1.80
C GLY A 64 10.28 5.57 -2.37
N TYR A 65 10.92 4.80 -3.26
CA TYR A 65 10.37 3.54 -3.77
C TYR A 65 10.88 2.35 -2.94
N GLU A 66 10.59 2.35 -1.64
CA GLU A 66 11.23 1.48 -0.63
C GLU A 66 11.18 -0.02 -0.95
N ASN A 67 10.14 -0.48 -1.64
CA ASN A 67 9.93 -1.90 -1.98
C ASN A 67 10.20 -2.23 -3.45
N LEU A 68 10.83 -1.34 -4.22
CA LEU A 68 11.10 -1.54 -5.64
C LEU A 68 12.46 -2.23 -5.86
N GLU A 69 12.46 -3.30 -6.65
CA GLU A 69 13.63 -4.05 -7.10
C GLU A 69 13.71 -4.00 -8.64
N VAL A 70 14.88 -3.69 -9.20
CA VAL A 70 15.14 -3.81 -10.65
C VAL A 70 15.58 -5.24 -10.94
N ILE A 71 14.72 -6.01 -11.61
CA ILE A 71 14.99 -7.42 -11.93
C ILE A 71 15.54 -7.60 -13.34
N GLY A 72 15.26 -6.65 -14.25
CA GLY A 72 15.73 -6.67 -15.62
C GLY A 72 15.85 -5.28 -16.25
N ILE A 73 16.60 -5.20 -17.34
CA ILE A 73 16.79 -3.98 -18.14
C ILE A 73 16.53 -4.37 -19.60
N ASP A 74 15.44 -3.87 -20.15
CA ASP A 74 15.08 -4.01 -21.56
C ASP A 74 15.61 -2.80 -22.33
N SER A 75 16.83 -2.97 -22.88
CA SER A 75 17.50 -1.93 -23.66
C SER A 75 16.84 -1.64 -25.00
N CYS A 76 16.02 -2.56 -25.52
CA CYS A 76 15.39 -2.39 -26.83
C CYS A 76 14.19 -1.44 -26.74
N SER A 77 13.47 -1.50 -25.61
CA SER A 77 12.32 -0.64 -25.33
C SER A 77 12.61 0.47 -24.32
N ASN A 78 13.87 0.62 -23.87
CA ASN A 78 14.28 1.55 -22.82
C ASN A 78 13.43 1.41 -21.54
N CYS A 79 13.18 0.18 -21.11
CA CYS A 79 12.38 -0.11 -19.92
C CYS A 79 13.22 -0.83 -18.85
N LEU A 80 12.99 -0.51 -17.59
CA LEU A 80 13.34 -1.38 -16.49
C LEU A 80 12.22 -2.41 -16.31
N VAL A 81 12.57 -3.67 -16.13
CA VAL A 81 11.67 -4.66 -15.54
C VAL A 81 11.87 -4.55 -14.04
N VAL A 82 10.86 -4.03 -13.35
CA VAL A 82 10.90 -3.83 -11.91
C VAL A 82 9.92 -4.77 -11.24
N ARG A 83 10.18 -5.04 -9.97
CA ARG A 83 9.31 -5.77 -9.07
C ARG A 83 9.03 -4.87 -7.88
N TYR A 84 7.77 -4.70 -7.51
CA TYR A 84 7.39 -3.87 -6.37
C TYR A 84 6.14 -4.42 -5.67
N THR A 85 5.97 -4.01 -4.42
CA THR A 85 4.76 -4.28 -3.64
C THR A 85 3.70 -3.24 -3.98
N ALA A 86 2.60 -3.67 -4.61
CA ALA A 86 1.50 -2.77 -4.97
C ALA A 86 0.50 -2.64 -3.81
N TYR A 87 0.16 -1.41 -3.44
CA TYR A 87 -0.86 -1.10 -2.42
C TYR A 87 -2.15 -0.60 -3.11
N TYR A 88 -3.29 -1.27 -2.90
CA TYR A 88 -4.57 -0.88 -3.51
C TYR A 88 -5.16 0.37 -2.85
N THR A 89 -5.59 1.34 -3.66
CA THR A 89 -6.38 2.51 -3.27
C THR A 89 -7.88 2.18 -3.23
N GLY A 90 -8.59 2.72 -2.24
CA GLY A 90 -9.94 2.34 -1.81
C GLY A 90 -11.00 2.15 -2.89
N ARG A 91 -11.61 0.97 -2.89
CA ARG A 91 -12.84 0.64 -3.63
C ARG A 91 -13.87 0.08 -2.65
N LYS A 92 -15.15 0.11 -3.02
CA LYS A 92 -16.24 -0.58 -2.29
C LYS A 92 -16.04 -2.09 -2.15
N GLU A 93 -15.17 -2.67 -2.97
CA GLU A 93 -14.73 -4.06 -2.91
C GLU A 93 -13.72 -4.31 -1.77
N HIS A 94 -13.17 -3.25 -1.17
CA HIS A 94 -12.17 -3.27 -0.09
C HIS A 94 -12.74 -2.60 1.17
N PRO A 95 -13.60 -3.31 1.93
CA PRO A 95 -14.34 -2.75 3.08
C PRO A 95 -13.44 -2.07 4.12
N GLU A 96 -12.23 -2.56 4.32
CA GLU A 96 -11.26 -2.03 5.27
C GLU A 96 -10.73 -0.65 4.90
N ILE A 97 -10.49 -0.39 3.61
CA ILE A 97 -10.03 0.91 3.12
C ILE A 97 -11.18 1.91 3.20
N HIS A 98 -12.39 1.46 2.88
CA HIS A 98 -13.61 2.28 2.98
C HIS A 98 -13.88 2.67 4.43
N LEU A 99 -13.79 1.73 5.38
CA LEU A 99 -13.95 1.98 6.80
C LEU A 99 -12.91 2.97 7.33
N LYS A 100 -11.61 2.77 7.02
CA LYS A 100 -10.55 3.71 7.36
C LYS A 100 -10.87 5.13 6.87
N THR A 101 -11.31 5.25 5.62
CA THR A 101 -11.63 6.55 5.01
C THR A 101 -12.75 7.26 5.77
N LEU A 102 -13.78 6.52 6.19
CA LEU A 102 -14.88 7.10 6.98
C LEU A 102 -14.43 7.51 8.38
N LEU A 103 -13.62 6.71 9.07
CA LEU A 103 -13.08 7.04 10.38
C LEU A 103 -12.25 8.34 10.33
N SER A 104 -11.32 8.45 9.38
CA SER A 104 -10.53 9.67 9.20
C SER A 104 -11.39 10.87 8.82
N LEU A 105 -12.45 10.68 8.04
CA LEU A 105 -13.37 11.77 7.69
C LEU A 105 -14.13 12.29 8.91
N TYR A 106 -14.68 11.38 9.73
CA TYR A 106 -15.48 11.74 10.91
C TYR A 106 -14.59 12.41 11.98
N GLU A 107 -13.40 11.88 12.23
CA GLU A 107 -12.40 12.51 13.11
C GLU A 107 -12.01 13.91 12.60
N GLY A 108 -11.75 14.04 11.29
CA GLY A 108 -11.43 15.33 10.67
C GLY A 108 -12.57 16.35 10.72
N GLN A 109 -13.81 15.89 10.90
CA GLN A 109 -15.00 16.73 11.12
C GLN A 109 -15.22 17.08 12.60
N GLY A 110 -14.37 16.57 13.51
CA GLY A 110 -14.47 16.81 14.94
C GLY A 110 -15.45 15.89 15.67
N ASN A 111 -15.85 14.77 15.06
CA ASN A 111 -16.59 13.73 15.77
C ASN A 111 -15.62 12.90 16.60
N ASP A 112 -16.02 12.51 17.81
CA ASP A 112 -15.22 11.66 18.68
C ASP A 112 -15.31 10.21 18.24
N ILE A 113 -14.30 9.71 17.51
CA ILE A 113 -14.27 8.31 17.06
C ILE A 113 -14.01 7.32 18.20
N HIS A 114 -13.66 7.80 19.40
CA HIS A 114 -13.52 6.97 20.60
C HIS A 114 -14.87 6.75 21.29
N ASP A 115 -15.89 7.55 20.98
CA ASP A 115 -17.26 7.29 21.41
C ASP A 115 -17.77 6.02 20.71
N PRO A 116 -18.13 4.96 21.47
CA PRO A 116 -18.64 3.72 20.90
C PRO A 116 -19.85 3.92 19.97
N ASP A 117 -20.74 4.86 20.28
CA ASP A 117 -21.94 5.12 19.50
C ASP A 117 -21.58 5.75 18.14
N VAL A 118 -20.60 6.66 18.13
CA VAL A 118 -20.08 7.30 16.90
C VAL A 118 -19.33 6.27 16.06
N PHE A 119 -18.49 5.44 16.67
CA PHE A 119 -17.76 4.39 15.97
C PHE A 119 -18.72 3.39 15.30
N ASP A 120 -19.72 2.91 16.05
CA ASP A 120 -20.69 1.95 15.55
C ASP A 120 -21.55 2.56 14.42
N GLU A 121 -21.90 3.85 14.49
CA GLU A 121 -22.55 4.57 13.37
C GLU A 121 -21.69 4.54 12.10
N ILE A 122 -20.39 4.79 12.21
CA ILE A 122 -19.45 4.78 11.09
C ILE A 122 -19.36 3.38 10.46
N VAL A 123 -19.34 2.33 11.28
CA VAL A 123 -19.33 0.93 10.82
C VAL A 123 -20.63 0.58 10.09
N GLU A 124 -21.80 0.95 10.63
CA GLU A 124 -23.09 0.73 9.96
C GLU A 124 -23.16 1.47 8.62
N LYS A 125 -22.62 2.69 8.56
CA LYS A 125 -22.52 3.46 7.32
C LYS A 125 -21.58 2.78 6.32
N ALA A 126 -20.47 2.20 6.77
CA ALA A 126 -19.61 1.39 5.91
C ALA A 126 -20.37 0.16 5.36
N ARG A 127 -21.13 -0.54 6.20
CA ARG A 127 -21.93 -1.71 5.83
C ARG A 127 -23.00 -1.38 4.79
N GLN A 128 -23.76 -0.31 4.99
CA GLN A 128 -24.78 0.15 4.02
C GLN A 128 -24.17 0.49 2.65
N ASN A 129 -22.94 1.02 2.63
CA ASN A 129 -22.24 1.39 1.40
C ASN A 129 -21.76 0.20 0.56
N LEU A 130 -21.63 -1.00 1.15
CA LEU A 130 -21.22 -2.23 0.45
C LEU A 130 -22.29 -2.75 -0.53
N GLY A 131 -23.57 -2.42 -0.28
CA GLY A 131 -24.70 -2.83 -1.13
C GLY A 131 -25.02 -4.34 -1.06
N GLU A 132 -26.22 -4.73 -1.53
CA GLU A 132 -26.76 -6.09 -1.33
C GLU A 132 -26.02 -7.21 -2.08
N LYS A 133 -25.32 -6.88 -3.18
CA LYS A 133 -24.74 -7.88 -4.10
C LYS A 133 -23.40 -8.47 -3.63
N ILE A 134 -22.76 -7.90 -2.62
CA ILE A 134 -21.37 -8.24 -2.20
C ILE A 134 -21.31 -8.59 -0.70
N LYS A 135 -22.46 -8.84 -0.06
CA LYS A 135 -22.59 -8.87 1.41
C LYS A 135 -21.70 -9.87 2.13
N ASN A 136 -21.79 -11.17 1.86
CA ASN A 136 -21.24 -12.16 2.81
C ASN A 136 -19.73 -12.04 3.07
N HIS A 137 -18.87 -12.08 2.04
CA HIS A 137 -17.42 -12.02 2.24
C HIS A 137 -16.93 -10.63 2.69
N ASN A 138 -17.60 -9.56 2.24
CA ASN A 138 -17.19 -8.20 2.59
C ASN A 138 -17.73 -7.76 3.96
N GLU A 139 -18.84 -8.31 4.44
CA GLU A 139 -19.33 -8.10 5.81
C GLU A 139 -18.41 -8.77 6.82
N GLU A 140 -18.04 -10.05 6.64
CA GLU A 140 -17.07 -10.72 7.52
C GLU A 140 -15.73 -9.97 7.58
N ARG A 141 -15.25 -9.50 6.42
CA ARG A 141 -14.04 -8.70 6.34
C ARG A 141 -14.19 -7.32 6.99
N LEU A 142 -15.35 -6.67 6.82
CA LEU A 142 -15.63 -5.39 7.47
C LEU A 142 -15.65 -5.53 8.99
N ASP A 143 -16.35 -6.53 9.52
CA ASP A 143 -16.47 -6.76 10.95
C ASP A 143 -15.10 -7.09 11.58
N HIS A 144 -14.27 -7.85 10.87
CA HIS A 144 -12.89 -8.11 11.26
C HIS A 144 -12.06 -6.83 11.40
N PHE A 145 -12.04 -5.98 10.36
CA PHE A 145 -11.29 -4.73 10.41
C PHE A 145 -11.88 -3.69 11.38
N ALA A 146 -13.20 -3.68 11.58
CA ALA A 146 -13.84 -2.85 12.58
C ALA A 146 -13.34 -3.22 13.99
N THR A 147 -13.23 -4.52 14.28
CA THR A 147 -12.68 -5.01 15.55
C THR A 147 -11.23 -4.56 15.74
N LEU A 148 -10.36 -4.80 14.74
CA LEU A 148 -8.95 -4.42 14.81
C LEU A 148 -8.74 -2.90 14.96
N PHE A 149 -9.53 -2.09 14.26
CA PHE A 149 -9.44 -0.64 14.35
C PHE A 149 -9.92 -0.13 15.71
N LYS A 150 -11.03 -0.67 16.25
CA LYS A 150 -11.54 -0.32 17.57
C LYS A 150 -10.52 -0.63 18.66
N GLU A 151 -9.95 -1.83 18.63
CA GLU A 151 -8.87 -2.21 19.57
C GLU A 151 -7.67 -1.26 19.48
N ALA A 152 -7.27 -0.84 18.28
CA ALA A 152 -6.14 0.07 18.13
C ALA A 152 -6.44 1.48 18.64
N ILE A 153 -7.63 2.00 18.34
CA ILE A 153 -8.11 3.32 18.81
C ILE A 153 -8.23 3.34 20.33
N ASP A 154 -8.73 2.27 20.95
CA ASP A 154 -8.83 2.12 22.40
C ASP A 154 -7.45 2.01 23.07
N ASN A 155 -6.48 1.37 22.42
CA ASN A 155 -5.12 1.20 22.94
C ASN A 155 -4.24 2.46 22.79
N ASP A 156 -4.48 3.32 21.80
CA ASP A 156 -3.78 4.62 21.66
C ASP A 156 -4.05 5.53 22.89
N LEU A 157 -5.23 5.37 23.52
CA LEU A 157 -5.67 6.02 24.75
C LEU A 157 -4.85 5.64 26.01
N VAL A 158 -4.10 4.54 25.95
CA VAL A 158 -3.31 4.02 27.09
C VAL A 158 -1.84 4.53 27.06
N ILE A 159 -1.40 5.08 25.92
CA ILE A 159 -0.01 5.50 25.69
C ILE A 159 0.14 7.04 25.60
N GLY A 160 -0.96 7.77 25.35
CA GLY A 160 -1.02 9.24 25.35
C GLY A 160 -1.22 9.87 26.73
#